data_AF-A0A2T7DLS6-F1
#
_entry.id   AF-A0A2T7DLS6-F1
#
_cell.length_a   1.000
_cell.length_b   1.000
_cell.length_c   1.000
_cell.angle_alpha   90.00
_cell.angle_beta   90.00
_cell.angle_gamma   90.00
#
_symmetry.space_group_name_H-M   'P 1'
#
loop_
_entity.id
_entity.type
_entity.pdbx_description
1 polymer ?
#
loop_
_entity_poly.entity_id
_entity_poly.type
_entity_poly.pdbx_seq_one_letter_code
_entity_poly.pdbx_strand_id
1 'polypeptide(L)'
;MELQKDARRGDKAMRYVLIGDDMFYRTLEGLLLKCLRPIESNRLLHEVHEGTYGTHQSAHKMKWLIRRSGYYWPTMLEDCFKYYKGCHAC
;
A
#
# COMPACT_ATOMS: atom_id res chain seq x y z
N MET A 1 33.55 7.54 -25.79
CA MET A 1 33.11 6.18 -25.43
C MET A 1 33.48 6.04 -23.97
N GLU A 2 32.62 6.26 -22.99
CA GLU A 2 31.22 5.81 -22.84
C GLU A 2 30.18 6.93 -22.74
N LEU A 3 28.93 6.48 -22.85
CA LEU A 3 27.71 7.20 -23.16
C LEU A 3 27.05 7.80 -21.92
N GLN A 4 26.49 9.01 -22.09
CA GLN A 4 25.45 9.57 -21.21
C GLN A 4 24.23 8.65 -21.12
N LYS A 5 23.47 8.77 -20.02
CA LYS A 5 21.98 8.84 -19.92
C LYS A 5 21.54 8.42 -18.51
N ASP A 6 20.62 9.05 -17.81
CA ASP A 6 19.91 10.31 -17.93
C ASP A 6 19.17 10.46 -16.59
N ALA A 7 19.14 11.66 -16.04
CA ALA A 7 18.32 11.98 -14.88
C ALA A 7 16.83 11.76 -15.23
N ARG A 8 16.08 11.01 -14.41
CA ARG A 8 14.64 11.24 -14.25
C ARG A 8 14.21 11.03 -12.81
N ARG A 9 14.50 12.03 -11.99
CA ARG A 9 13.83 12.33 -10.72
C ARG A 9 12.38 12.70 -11.06
N GLY A 10 11.57 11.69 -11.39
CA GLY A 10 10.17 11.86 -11.80
C GLY A 10 9.37 12.44 -10.65
N ASP A 11 8.78 13.59 -10.91
CA ASP A 11 7.97 14.39 -9.99
C ASP A 11 6.94 13.53 -9.25
N LYS A 12 6.81 13.68 -7.92
CA LYS A 12 5.90 12.86 -7.08
C LYS A 12 4.44 12.93 -7.57
N ALA A 13 4.08 14.01 -8.27
CA ALA A 13 2.75 14.25 -8.83
C ALA A 13 2.35 13.25 -9.94
N MET A 14 3.30 12.65 -10.67
CA MET A 14 2.96 11.72 -11.78
C MET A 14 2.50 10.32 -11.32
N ARG A 15 2.41 10.08 -10.00
CA ARG A 15 2.11 8.76 -9.44
C ARG A 15 0.67 8.57 -9.03
N TYR A 16 -0.19 9.59 -9.11
CA TYR A 16 -1.60 9.45 -8.78
C TYR A 16 -2.47 9.77 -9.98
N VAL A 17 -3.55 9.01 -10.17
CA VAL A 17 -4.51 9.17 -11.28
C VAL A 17 -5.93 9.05 -10.72
N LEU A 18 -6.82 9.95 -11.12
CA LEU A 18 -8.26 9.85 -10.84
C LEU A 18 -8.94 9.11 -12.00
N ILE A 19 -9.69 8.04 -11.71
CA ILE A 19 -10.47 7.29 -12.70
C ILE A 19 -11.89 7.17 -12.14
N GLY A 20 -12.84 7.87 -12.78
CA GLY A 20 -14.16 8.09 -12.18
C GLY A 20 -14.02 8.84 -10.86
N ASP A 21 -14.60 8.30 -9.79
CA ASP A 21 -14.54 8.87 -8.44
C ASP A 21 -13.41 8.27 -7.57
N ASP A 22 -12.62 7.33 -8.12
CA ASP A 22 -11.59 6.61 -7.39
C ASP A 22 -10.18 7.12 -7.72
N MET A 23 -9.36 7.31 -6.70
CA MET A 23 -7.94 7.65 -6.82
C MET A 23 -7.10 6.38 -6.91
N PHE A 24 -6.10 6.37 -7.80
CA PHE A 24 -5.17 5.27 -7.99
C PHE A 24 -3.72 5.73 -7.86
N TYR A 25 -2.88 4.89 -7.27
CA TYR A 25 -1.42 5.04 -7.27
C TYR A 25 -0.80 4.20 -8.39
N ARG A 26 -0.01 4.83 -9.26
CA ARG A 26 0.77 4.18 -10.32
C ARG A 26 2.14 3.76 -9.79
N THR A 27 2.40 2.46 -9.83
CA THR A 27 3.72 1.90 -9.47
C THR A 27 4.76 2.18 -10.56
N LEU A 28 6.03 1.91 -10.26
CA LEU A 28 7.12 2.07 -11.25
C LEU A 28 6.95 1.12 -12.43
N GLU A 29 6.33 -0.04 -12.20
CA GLU A 29 5.97 -1.04 -13.19
C GLU A 29 4.70 -0.67 -13.98
N GLY A 30 4.10 0.49 -13.69
CA GLY A 30 2.91 0.97 -14.37
C GLY A 30 1.58 0.39 -13.86
N LEU A 31 1.61 -0.44 -12.82
CA LEU A 31 0.40 -1.01 -12.21
C LEU A 31 -0.38 0.07 -11.46
N LEU A 32 -1.71 -0.01 -11.50
CA LEU A 32 -2.59 0.88 -10.74
C LEU A 32 -3.07 0.17 -9.48
N LEU A 33 -2.84 0.81 -8.33
CA LEU A 33 -3.35 0.38 -7.03
C LEU A 33 -4.42 1.35 -6.57
N LYS A 34 -5.62 0.86 -6.24
CA LYS A 34 -6.71 1.69 -5.72
C LYS A 34 -6.31 2.28 -4.37
N CYS A 35 -6.41 3.60 -4.26
CA CYS A 35 -6.18 4.31 -3.01
C CYS A 35 -7.38 4.11 -2.09
N LEU A 36 -7.13 3.66 -0.86
CA LEU A 36 -8.18 3.48 0.14
C LEU A 36 -8.29 4.68 1.07
N ARG A 37 -9.52 4.99 1.46
CA ARG A 37 -9.80 5.96 2.53
C ARG A 37 -9.54 5.34 3.90
N PRO A 38 -9.36 6.15 4.97
CA PRO A 38 -9.05 5.63 6.30
C PRO A 38 -10.00 4.55 6.83
N ILE A 39 -11.30 4.65 6.53
CA ILE A 39 -12.29 3.65 6.96
C ILE A 39 -12.06 2.31 6.25
N GLU A 40 -11.79 2.35 4.95
CA GLU A 40 -11.56 1.15 4.12
C GLU A 40 -10.21 0.51 4.46
N SER A 41 -9.16 1.32 4.63
CA SER A 41 -7.84 0.82 5.00
C SER A 41 -7.84 0.15 6.38
N ASN A 42 -8.54 0.71 7.37
CA ASN A 42 -8.64 0.09 8.71
C ASN A 42 -9.36 -1.26 8.68
N ARG A 43 -10.44 -1.40 7.92
CA ARG A 43 -11.13 -2.70 7.74
C ARG A 43 -10.21 -3.72 7.11
N LEU A 44 -9.49 -3.33 6.05
CA LEU A 44 -8.55 -4.22 5.38
C LEU A 44 -7.37 -4.62 6.28
N LEU A 45 -6.86 -3.72 7.12
CA LEU A 45 -5.83 -4.04 8.11
C LEU A 45 -6.30 -5.13 9.09
N HIS A 46 -7.52 -4.99 9.61
CA HIS A 46 -8.13 -5.99 10.49
C HIS A 46 -8.30 -7.34 9.77
N GLU A 47 -8.85 -7.36 8.56
CA GLU A 47 -9.03 -8.59 7.78
C GLU A 47 -7.71 -9.31 7.48
N VAL A 48 -6.67 -8.56 7.12
CA VAL A 48 -5.36 -9.13 6.76
C VAL A 48 -4.58 -9.57 8.00
N HIS A 49 -4.75 -8.92 9.16
CA HIS A 49 -4.09 -9.32 10.40
C HIS A 49 -4.83 -10.45 11.12
N GLU A 50 -6.15 -10.30 11.33
CA GLU A 50 -6.99 -11.08 12.25
C GLU A 50 -8.26 -11.65 11.59
N GLY A 51 -8.38 -11.62 10.26
CA GLY A 51 -9.57 -12.13 9.56
C GLY A 51 -9.91 -13.58 9.88
N THR A 52 -10.88 -14.18 9.20
CA THR A 52 -11.53 -15.47 9.56
C THR A 52 -10.59 -16.64 9.88
N TYR A 53 -9.31 -16.57 9.49
CA TYR A 53 -8.26 -17.55 9.79
C TYR A 53 -7.09 -17.04 10.66
N GLY A 54 -7.21 -15.87 11.30
CA GLY A 54 -6.41 -15.43 12.46
C GLY A 54 -4.89 -15.52 12.31
N THR A 55 -4.33 -15.09 11.18
CA THR A 55 -2.92 -15.40 10.86
C THR A 55 -1.88 -14.42 11.42
N HIS A 56 -2.27 -13.46 12.27
CA HIS A 56 -1.38 -12.50 12.98
C HIS A 56 -0.20 -12.01 12.13
N GLN A 57 -0.51 -11.57 10.91
CA GLN A 57 0.52 -11.27 9.92
C GLN A 57 1.43 -10.12 10.38
N SER A 58 2.74 -10.27 10.15
CA SER A 58 3.69 -9.18 10.42
C SER A 58 3.39 -7.96 9.56
N ALA A 59 3.74 -6.77 10.03
CA ALA A 59 3.46 -5.51 9.32
C ALA A 59 3.97 -5.50 7.86
N HIS A 60 5.14 -6.09 7.61
CA HIS A 60 5.69 -6.23 6.25
C HIS A 60 4.87 -7.17 5.37
N LYS A 61 4.41 -8.30 5.93
CA LYS A 61 3.58 -9.25 5.20
C LYS A 61 2.19 -8.69 4.91
N MET A 62 1.60 -7.95 5.85
CA MET A 62 0.36 -7.20 5.63
C MET A 62 0.49 -6.23 4.45
N LYS A 63 1.51 -5.36 4.46
CA LYS A 63 1.79 -4.43 3.35
C LYS A 63 1.91 -5.17 2.02
N TRP A 64 2.64 -6.29 2.00
CA TRP A 64 2.82 -7.08 0.79
C TRP A 64 1.49 -7.65 0.27
N LEU A 65 0.68 -8.25 1.15
CA LEU A 65 -0.64 -8.81 0.80
C LEU A 65 -1.57 -7.71 0.26
N ILE A 66 -1.65 -6.58 0.94
CA ILE A 66 -2.52 -5.47 0.57
C ILE A 66 -2.16 -4.88 -0.80
N ARG A 67 -0.86 -4.67 -1.05
CA ARG A 67 -0.39 -4.22 -2.38
C ARG A 67 -0.63 -5.27 -3.45
N ARG A 68 -0.47 -6.55 -3.13
CA ARG A 68 -0.74 -7.66 -4.06
C ARG A 68 -2.22 -7.74 -4.43
N SER A 69 -3.10 -7.38 -3.51
CA SER A 69 -4.55 -7.25 -3.72
C SER A 69 -4.96 -5.96 -4.45
N GLY A 70 -4.01 -5.13 -4.88
CA GLY A 70 -4.31 -3.95 -5.69
C GLY A 70 -4.63 -2.69 -4.89
N TYR A 71 -4.30 -2.63 -3.61
CA TYR A 71 -4.62 -1.49 -2.75
C TYR A 71 -3.39 -0.68 -2.32
N TYR A 72 -3.61 0.60 -2.05
CA TYR A 72 -2.57 1.53 -1.60
C TYR A 72 -3.11 2.61 -0.66
N TRP A 73 -2.25 3.12 0.24
CA TRP A 73 -2.38 4.45 0.83
C TRP A 73 -0.99 4.91 1.33
N PRO A 74 -0.74 6.23 1.47
CA PRO A 74 0.61 6.76 1.72
C PRO A 74 1.28 6.23 3.00
N THR A 75 0.52 6.09 4.09
CA THR A 75 1.00 5.67 5.41
C THR A 75 0.90 4.16 5.67
N MET A 76 0.67 3.35 4.62
CA MET A 76 0.38 1.92 4.75
C MET A 76 1.34 1.14 5.64
N LEU A 77 2.66 1.33 5.48
CA LEU A 77 3.61 0.57 6.29
C LEU A 77 3.54 0.98 7.78
N GLU A 78 3.41 2.27 8.04
CA GLU A 78 3.30 2.82 9.40
C GLU A 78 2.02 2.34 10.07
N ASP A 79 0.90 2.33 9.34
CA ASP A 79 -0.37 1.86 9.87
C ASP A 79 -0.38 0.34 10.08
N CYS A 80 0.25 -0.44 9.20
CA CYS A 80 0.50 -1.86 9.45
C CYS A 80 1.32 -2.07 10.74
N PHE A 81 2.34 -1.25 11.00
CA PHE A 81 3.13 -1.35 12.23
C PHE A 81 2.36 -0.93 13.47
N LYS A 82 1.57 0.14 13.40
CA LYS A 82 0.72 0.58 14.51
C LYS A 82 -0.29 -0.51 14.86
N TYR A 83 -0.92 -1.09 13.84
CA TYR A 83 -1.88 -2.17 14.01
C TYR A 83 -1.22 -3.40 14.64
N TYR A 84 -0.11 -3.88 14.07
CA TYR A 84 0.66 -5.01 14.60
C TYR A 84 1.08 -4.81 16.07
N LYS A 85 1.62 -3.63 16.42
CA LYS A 85 2.04 -3.32 17.80
C LYS A 85 0.88 -3.16 18.78
N GLY A 86 -0.32 -2.87 18.28
CA GLY A 86 -1.54 -2.76 19.08
C GLY A 86 -2.23 -4.10 19.31
N CYS A 87 -1.85 -5.16 18.60
CA CYS A 87 -2.43 -6.48 18.77
C CYS A 87 -1.87 -7.14 20.04
N HIS A 88 -2.73 -7.49 20.99
CA HIS A 88 -2.32 -8.14 22.25
C HIS A 88 -1.79 -9.57 22.04
N ALA A 89 -2.21 -10.23 20.97
CA ALA A 89 -1.85 -11.61 20.67
C ALA A 89 -0.53 -11.76 19.87
N CYS A 90 0.08 -10.65 19.45
CA CYS A 90 1.35 -10.58 18.71
C CYS A 90 2.52 -10.23 19.62
#